data_AF-A0A1G6H7A1-F1
#
_entry.id   AF-A0A1G6H7A1-F1
#
_cell.length_a   1.000
_cell.length_b   1.000
_cell.length_c   1.000
_cell.angle_alpha   90.00
_cell.angle_beta   90.00
_cell.angle_gamma   90.00
#
_symmetry.space_group_name_H-M   'P 1'
#
loop_
_entity.id
_entity.type
_entity.pdbx_description
1 polymer ?
#
loop_
_entity_poly.entity_id
_entity_poly.type
_entity_poly.pdbx_seq_one_letter_code
_entity_poly.pdbx_strand_id
1 'polypeptide(L)' 'MDAQFPVMNVSLWKADAVVLHFWLSTVDFDAVPFEDESQRQALLDLLTELDQTDVADADDAEIVAAHALVTRDPAGADPA' A
#
# COMPACT_ATOMS: atom_id res chain seq x y z
N MET A 1 -25.06 -13.13 8.47
CA MET A 1 -25.53 -11.76 8.18
C MET A 1 -24.54 -11.21 7.20
N ASP A 2 -24.95 -10.97 5.95
CA ASP A 2 -24.14 -10.21 4.99
C ASP A 2 -24.21 -8.75 5.42
N ALA A 3 -23.42 -8.40 6.42
CA ALA A 3 -23.22 -7.03 6.81
C ALA A 3 -22.45 -6.37 5.67
N GLN A 4 -23.18 -5.75 4.75
CA GLN A 4 -22.61 -4.98 3.66
C GLN A 4 -22.08 -3.68 4.27
N PHE A 5 -20.84 -3.73 4.75
CA PHE A 5 -20.17 -2.55 5.28
C PHE A 5 -19.97 -1.53 4.16
N PRO A 6 -20.02 -0.22 4.46
CA PRO A 6 -19.70 0.80 3.47
C PRO A 6 -18.29 0.58 2.94
N VAL A 7 -18.17 0.35 1.62
CA VAL A 7 -16.88 0.25 0.93
C VAL A 7 -16.58 1.58 0.26
N MET A 8 -15.30 1.96 0.27
CA MET A 8 -14.79 3.14 -0.41
C MET A 8 -13.73 2.72 -1.42
N ASN A 9 -13.76 3.31 -2.62
CA ASN A 9 -12.70 3.14 -3.61
C ASN A 9 -11.65 4.23 -3.42
N VAL A 10 -10.38 3.84 -3.40
CA VAL A 10 -9.23 4.76 -3.33
C VAL A 10 -8.41 4.61 -4.61
N SER A 11 -8.18 5.73 -5.30
CA SER A 11 -7.23 5.77 -6.41
C SER A 11 -5.83 6.05 -5.86
N LEU A 12 -4.88 5.17 -6.15
CA LEU A 12 -3.47 5.31 -5.80
C LEU A 12 -2.63 5.50 -7.05
N TRP A 13 -1.53 6.26 -6.96
CA TRP A 13 -0.50 6.18 -7.97
C TRP A 13 0.18 4.82 -7.90
N LYS A 14 0.55 4.27 -9.06
CA LYS A 14 1.25 2.99 -9.12
C LYS A 14 2.53 2.98 -8.28
N ALA A 15 3.29 4.07 -8.30
CA ALA A 15 4.50 4.18 -7.49
C ALA A 15 4.22 4.12 -5.97
N ASP A 16 3.15 4.78 -5.50
CA ASP A 16 2.74 4.71 -4.09
C ASP A 16 2.33 3.27 -3.72
N ALA A 17 1.53 2.64 -4.58
CA ALA A 17 1.05 1.28 -4.36
C ALA A 17 2.20 0.26 -4.32
N VAL A 18 3.22 0.40 -5.20
CA VAL A 18 4.44 -0.43 -5.17
C VAL A 18 5.23 -0.24 -3.88
N VAL A 19 5.44 1.01 -3.45
CA VAL A 19 6.17 1.30 -2.19
C VAL A 19 5.42 0.74 -0.98
N LEU A 20 4.09 0.91 -0.94
CA LEU A 20 3.25 0.40 0.14
C LEU A 20 3.25 -1.13 0.17
N HIS A 21 3.06 -1.79 -0.98
CA HIS A 21 3.08 -3.25 -1.09
C HIS A 21 4.42 -3.82 -0.64
N PHE A 22 5.54 -3.26 -1.12
CA PHE A 22 6.87 -3.69 -0.71
C PHE A 22 7.10 -3.52 0.80
N TRP A 23 6.69 -2.39 1.39
CA TRP A 23 6.84 -2.20 2.84
C TRP A 23 5.96 -3.17 3.64
N LEU A 24 4.68 -3.32 3.27
CA LEU A 24 3.73 -4.19 3.95
C LEU A 24 4.13 -5.67 3.88
N SER A 25 4.75 -6.10 2.79
CA SER A 25 5.21 -7.49 2.61
C SER A 25 6.55 -7.80 3.31
N THR A 26 7.31 -6.78 3.72
CA THR A 26 8.64 -6.94 4.32
C THR A 26 8.70 -6.56 5.80
N VAL A 27 7.73 -5.78 6.29
CA VAL A 27 7.68 -5.35 7.69
C VAL A 27 7.29 -6.50 8.62
N ASP A 28 7.99 -6.60 9.74
CA ASP A 28 7.54 -7.42 10.87
C ASP A 28 6.45 -6.66 11.64
N PHE A 29 5.19 -7.07 11.45
CA PHE A 29 4.05 -6.44 12.12
C PHE A 29 4.12 -6.55 13.65
N ASP A 30 4.83 -7.52 14.22
CA ASP A 30 5.02 -7.64 15.68
C ASP A 30 5.94 -6.56 16.24
N ALA A 31 6.74 -5.92 15.39
CA ALA A 31 7.60 -4.80 15.75
C ALA A 31 6.95 -3.42 15.50
N VAL A 32 5.80 -3.36 14.83
CA VAL A 32 5.09 -2.10 14.57
C VAL A 32 4.29 -1.68 15.82
N PRO A 33 4.45 -0.44 16.32
CA PRO A 33 3.71 0.04 17.48
C PRO A 33 2.26 0.36 17.09
N PHE A 34 1.36 -0.61 17.29
CA PHE A 34 -0.08 -0.44 17.13
C PHE A 34 -0.74 0.02 18.44
N GLU A 35 -1.74 0.90 18.34
CA GLU A 35 -2.58 1.26 19.49
C GLU A 35 -3.59 0.16 19.81
N ASP A 36 -4.08 -0.55 18.79
CA ASP A 36 -4.97 -1.70 18.92
C ASP A 36 -4.91 -2.63 17.70
N GLU A 37 -5.47 -3.83 17.85
CA GLU A 37 -5.43 -4.92 16.85
C GLU A 37 -6.08 -4.55 15.51
N SER A 38 -7.05 -3.62 15.50
CA SER A 38 -7.72 -3.23 14.26
C SER A 38 -6.78 -2.52 13.28
N GLN A 39 -5.75 -1.84 13.78
CA GLN A 39 -4.75 -1.18 12.94
C GLN A 39 -3.92 -2.21 12.17
N ARG A 40 -3.52 -3.29 12.84
CA ARG A 40 -2.85 -4.42 12.19
C ARG A 40 -3.76 -5.05 11.14
N GLN A 41 -5.01 -5.34 11.51
CA GLN A 41 -5.96 -5.97 10.59
C GLN A 41 -6.18 -5.10 9.35
N ALA A 42 -6.34 -3.78 9.51
CA ALA A 42 -6.52 -2.86 8.39
C ALA A 42 -5.32 -2.84 7.43
N LEU A 43 -4.08 -2.96 7.94
CA LEU A 43 -2.89 -3.04 7.09
C LEU A 43 -2.77 -4.39 6.36
N LEU A 44 -3.18 -5.49 7.00
CA LEU A 44 -3.25 -6.82 6.37
C LEU A 44 -4.33 -6.86 5.28
N ASP A 45 -5.48 -6.24 5.53
CA ASP A 45 -6.56 -6.11 4.56
C ASP A 45 -6.08 -5.27 3.36
N LEU A 46 -5.38 -4.16 3.60
CA LEU A 46 -4.78 -3.35 2.54
C LEU A 46 -3.74 -4.13 1.74
N LEU A 47 -2.86 -4.90 2.38
CA LEU A 47 -1.90 -5.76 1.70
C LEU A 47 -2.62 -6.79 0.81
N THR A 48 -3.67 -7.42 1.33
CA THR A 48 -4.48 -8.40 0.58
C THR A 48 -5.07 -7.78 -0.70
N GLU A 49 -5.58 -6.55 -0.63
CA GLU A 49 -6.10 -5.84 -1.80
C GLU A 49 -4.98 -5.47 -2.79
N LEU A 50 -3.82 -5.02 -2.31
CA LEU A 50 -2.67 -4.73 -3.17
C LEU A 50 -2.14 -5.99 -3.88
N ASP A 51 -2.16 -7.15 -3.21
CA ASP A 51 -1.81 -8.46 -3.79
C ASP A 51 -2.72 -8.87 -4.96
N GLN A 52 -3.91 -8.27 -5.09
CA GLN A 52 -4.81 -8.52 -6.23
C GLN A 52 -4.54 -7.62 -7.44
N THR A 53 -3.50 -6.77 -7.38
CA THR A 53 -3.17 -5.81 -8.44
C THR A 53 -1.84 -6.15 -9.12
N ASP A 54 -1.48 -5.38 -10.16
CA ASP A 54 -0.23 -5.56 -10.90
C ASP A 54 1.03 -5.12 -10.11
N VAL A 55 0.87 -4.54 -8.91
CA VAL A 55 2.01 -4.16 -8.07
C VAL A 55 2.64 -5.36 -7.35
N ALA A 56 1.90 -6.47 -7.21
CA ALA A 56 2.39 -7.69 -6.57
C ALA A 56 3.55 -8.35 -7.35
N ASP A 57 3.61 -8.09 -8.66
CA ASP A 57 4.62 -8.62 -9.57
C ASP A 57 5.81 -7.66 -9.77
N ALA A 58 5.88 -6.55 -9.01
CA ALA A 58 6.91 -5.53 -9.19
C ALA A 58 8.32 -6.09 -8.93
N ASP A 59 9.24 -5.83 -9.84
CA ASP A 59 10.64 -6.24 -9.68
C ASP A 59 11.47 -5.25 -8.84
N ASP A 60 12.69 -5.64 -8.48
CA ASP A 60 13.61 -4.80 -7.68
C ASP A 60 13.87 -3.42 -8.34
N ALA A 61 13.92 -3.36 -9.67
CA ALA A 61 14.16 -2.10 -10.37
C ALA A 61 12.93 -1.19 -10.32
N GLU A 62 11.73 -1.75 -10.44
CA GLU A 62 10.46 -1.05 -10.26
C GLU A 62 10.29 -0.55 -8.83
N ILE A 63 10.64 -1.34 -7.82
CA ILE A 63 10.61 -0.93 -6.40
C ILE A 63 11.55 0.26 -6.18
N VAL A 64 12.80 0.18 -6.64
CA VAL A 64 13.77 1.28 -6.52
C VAL A 64 13.29 2.54 -7.24
N ALA A 65 12.74 2.41 -8.45
CA ALA A 65 12.20 3.53 -9.20
C ALA A 65 10.98 4.15 -8.50
N ALA A 66 10.09 3.33 -7.93
CA ALA A 66 8.92 3.78 -7.21
C ALA A 66 9.31 4.61 -5.97
N HIS A 67 10.25 4.12 -5.15
CA HIS A 67 10.79 4.89 -4.02
C HIS A 67 11.35 6.25 -4.46
N ALA A 68 12.08 6.30 -5.57
CA ALA A 68 12.62 7.57 -6.09
C ALA A 68 11.52 8.53 -6.58
N LEU A 69 10.46 8.02 -7.21
CA LEU A 69 9.32 8.83 -7.67
C LEU A 69 8.53 9.41 -6.49
N VAL A 70 8.16 8.57 -5.52
CA VAL A 70 7.39 8.98 -4.34
C VAL A 70 8.15 10.02 -3.52
N THR A 71 9.45 9.83 -3.32
CA THR A 71 10.28 10.77 -2.52
C THR A 71 10.63 12.06 -3.25
N ARG A 72 10.65 12.07 -4.60
CA ARG A 72 10.91 13.28 -5.38
C ARG A 72 9.68 14.20 -5.44
N ASP A 73 8.48 13.67 -5.21
CA ASP A 73 7.23 14.43 -5.30
C ASP A 73 6.44 14.50 -3.99
N PRO A 74 6.89 15.28 -2.98
CA PRO A 74 6.04 15.63 -1.85
C PRO A 74 5.08 16.81 -2.15
N ALA A 75 5.07 17.38 -3.36
CA ALA A 75 4.17 18.47 -3.76
C ALA A 75 4.23 18.80 -5.26
N GLY A 76 3.42 18.13 -6.08
CA GLY A 76 2.95 18.66 -7.36
C GLY A 76 3.30 17.84 -8.60
N ALA A 77 2.44 16.88 -8.92
CA ALA A 77 2.02 16.60 -10.29
C ALA A 77 0.67 15.87 -10.28
N ASP A 78 -0.42 16.62 -10.23
CA ASP A 78 -1.77 16.11 -10.54
C ASP A 78 -1.76 15.42 -11.93
N PRO A 79 -2.02 14.10 -12.05
CA PRO A 79 -2.17 13.48 -13.36
C PRO A 79 -3.60 13.73 -13.84
N ALA A 80 -3.69 14.66 -14.79
CA ALA A 80 -4.87 14.90 -15.63
C ALA A 80 -5.35 13.64 -16.37
#